data_AF-A0A1T5P964-F1
#
_entry.id   AF-A0A1T5P964-F1
#
_cell.length_a   1.000
_cell.length_b   1.000
_cell.length_c   1.000
_cell.angle_alpha   90.00
_cell.angle_beta   90.00
_cell.angle_gamma   90.00
#
_symmetry.space_group_name_H-M   'P 1'
#
loop_
_entity.id
_entity.type
_entity.pdbx_description
1 polymer ?
#
loop_
_entity_poly.entity_id
_entity_poly.type
_entity_poly.pdbx_seq_one_letter_code
_entity_poly.pdbx_strand_id
1 'polypeptide(L)'
;MNIETQKKNLLLELHTEFSKLPVLFRERVCEECNYGAPTFYRKLRGSDRLVDGRLIPALSKAEKKMIRGIGEELVNSLFSAVFRDGEK
;
A
#
# COMPACT_ATOMS: atom_id res chain seq x y z
N MET A 1 29.34 14.20 -24.28
CA MET A 1 28.93 14.14 -22.86
C MET A 1 28.82 12.68 -22.49
N ASN A 2 29.79 12.15 -21.73
CA ASN A 2 29.65 10.82 -21.14
C ASN A 2 28.61 10.93 -20.02
N ILE A 3 27.44 10.36 -20.23
CA ILE A 3 26.49 10.12 -19.16
C ILE A 3 27.02 8.86 -18.47
N GLU A 4 27.90 9.05 -17.48
CA GLU A 4 28.17 7.97 -16.54
C GLU A 4 26.85 7.63 -15.85
N THR A 5 26.29 6.47 -16.16
CA THR A 5 25.18 5.88 -15.43
C THR A 5 25.67 5.56 -14.03
N GLN A 6 25.62 6.56 -13.15
CA GLN A 6 26.00 6.41 -11.75
C GLN A 6 25.07 5.36 -11.13
N LYS A 7 25.62 4.18 -10.82
CA LYS A 7 24.90 3.08 -10.18
C LYS A 7 24.32 3.66 -8.89
N LYS A 8 22.99 3.74 -8.78
CA LYS A 8 22.33 4.35 -7.62
C LYS A 8 22.78 3.62 -6.36
N ASN A 9 22.99 4.38 -5.29
CA ASN A 9 23.26 3.81 -3.99
C ASN A 9 22.09 2.88 -3.62
N LEU A 10 22.38 1.59 -3.38
CA LEU A 10 21.37 0.59 -3.06
C LEU A 10 20.51 1.01 -1.86
N LEU A 11 21.10 1.60 -0.81
CA LEU A 11 20.35 2.12 0.33
C LEU A 11 19.37 3.22 -0.10
N LEU A 12 19.79 4.13 -0.96
CA LEU A 12 18.92 5.20 -1.47
C LEU A 12 17.78 4.62 -2.32
N GLU A 13 18.07 3.63 -3.16
CA GLU A 13 17.08 2.95 -3.99
C GLU A 13 16.03 2.24 -3.14
N LEU A 14 16.46 1.38 -2.22
CA LEU A 14 15.57 0.65 -1.32
C LEU A 14 14.73 1.61 -0.47
N HIS A 15 15.36 2.62 0.15
CA HIS A 15 14.64 3.61 0.94
C HIS A 15 13.59 4.35 0.11
N THR A 16 13.90 4.67 -1.14
CA THR A 16 12.96 5.33 -2.06
C THR A 16 11.75 4.45 -2.35
N GLU A 17 11.94 3.16 -2.64
CA GLU A 17 10.81 2.26 -2.90
C GLU A 17 9.98 1.97 -1.64
N PHE A 18 10.61 1.75 -0.48
CA PHE A 18 9.88 1.55 0.77
C PHE A 18 9.11 2.78 1.24
N SER A 19 9.66 3.99 1.04
CA SER A 19 8.98 5.24 1.44
C SER A 19 7.77 5.59 0.57
N LYS A 20 7.74 5.14 -0.70
CA LYS A 20 6.58 5.31 -1.59
C LYS A 20 5.42 4.38 -1.25
N LEU A 21 5.71 3.16 -0.76
CA LEU A 21 4.71 2.14 -0.50
C LEU A 21 3.49 2.61 0.32
N PRO A 22 3.63 3.27 1.49
CA PRO A 22 2.48 3.72 2.27
C PRO A 22 1.66 4.81 1.55
N VAL A 23 2.31 5.64 0.73
CA VAL A 23 1.65 6.69 -0.06
C VAL A 23 0.79 6.05 -1.15
N LEU A 24 1.37 5.12 -1.91
CA LEU A 24 0.67 4.38 -2.98
C LEU A 24 -0.48 3.54 -2.42
N PHE A 25 -0.28 2.89 -1.27
CA PHE A 25 -1.34 2.12 -0.62
C PHE A 25 -2.53 3.00 -0.24
N ARG A 26 -2.28 4.16 0.37
CA ARG A 26 -3.35 5.10 0.73
C ARG A 26 -4.09 5.58 -0.52
N GLU A 27 -3.37 5.97 -1.56
CA GLU A 27 -3.95 6.51 -2.80
C GLU A 27 -4.82 5.47 -3.50
N ARG A 28 -4.31 4.25 -3.69
CA ARG A 28 -5.09 3.16 -4.29
C ARG A 28 -6.31 2.78 -3.47
N VAL A 29 -6.21 2.72 -2.14
CA VAL A 29 -7.38 2.45 -1.30
C VAL A 29 -8.40 3.58 -1.43
N CYS A 30 -7.96 4.84 -1.50
CA CYS A 30 -8.87 5.97 -1.66
C CYS A 30 -9.60 5.93 -3.01
N GLU A 31 -8.89 5.62 -4.09
CA GLU A 31 -9.46 5.49 -5.42
C GLU A 31 -10.46 4.33 -5.51
N GLU A 32 -10.04 3.12 -5.17
CA GLU A 32 -10.82 1.90 -5.39
C GLU A 32 -12.00 1.76 -4.41
N CYS A 33 -11.87 2.31 -3.20
CA CYS A 33 -12.95 2.31 -2.20
C CYS A 33 -13.76 3.62 -2.19
N ASN A 34 -13.47 4.56 -3.09
CA ASN A 34 -14.09 5.89 -3.15
C ASN A 34 -14.03 6.63 -1.80
N TYR A 35 -12.87 6.61 -1.16
CA TYR A 35 -12.62 7.37 0.06
C TYR A 35 -11.98 8.71 -0.24
N GLY A 36 -12.40 9.74 0.48
CA GLY A 36 -11.52 10.88 0.73
C GLY A 36 -10.45 10.52 1.77
N ALA A 37 -9.31 11.23 1.76
CA ALA A 37 -8.25 11.04 2.74
C ALA A 37 -8.74 11.05 4.22
N PRO A 38 -9.69 11.92 4.64
CA PRO A 38 -10.23 11.85 5.99
C PRO A 38 -10.95 10.53 6.29
N THR A 39 -11.68 9.97 5.31
CA THR A 39 -12.38 8.69 5.44
C THR A 39 -11.39 7.55 5.59
N PHE A 40 -10.31 7.54 4.78
CA PHE A 40 -9.24 6.56 4.92
C PHE A 40 -8.69 6.52 6.36
N TYR A 41 -8.30 7.67 6.91
CA TYR A 41 -7.74 7.72 8.27
C TYR A 41 -8.76 7.43 9.38
N ARG A 42 -10.07 7.68 9.16
CA ARG A 42 -11.12 7.25 10.10
C ARG A 42 -11.29 5.74 10.08
N LYS A 43 -11.34 5.13 8.89
CA LYS A 43 -11.47 3.68 8.71
C LYS A 43 -10.24 2.93 9.22
N LEU A 44 -9.04 3.44 8.95
CA LEU A 44 -7.77 2.88 9.44
C LEU A 44 -7.72 2.76 10.97
N ARG A 45 -8.28 3.74 11.68
CA ARG A 45 -8.37 3.75 13.15
C ARG A 45 -9.69 3.14 13.68
N GLY A 46 -10.56 2.71 12.78
CA GLY A 46 -11.86 2.14 13.12
C GLY A 46 -11.72 0.71 13.60
N SER A 47 -12.52 0.35 14.59
CA SER A 47 -12.65 -1.02 15.09
C SER A 47 -14.09 -1.50 14.90
N ASP A 48 -14.25 -2.82 14.77
CA ASP A 48 -15.57 -3.45 14.79
C ASP A 48 -16.23 -3.16 16.15
N ARG A 49 -17.53 -2.83 16.13
CA ARG A 49 -18.27 -2.41 17.32
C ARG A 49 -19.34 -3.45 17.66
N LEU A 50 -19.56 -3.71 18.94
CA LEU A 50 -20.68 -4.53 19.40
C LEU A 50 -21.81 -3.58 19.82
N VAL A 51 -22.96 -3.68 19.16
CA VAL A 51 -24.17 -2.89 19.47
C VAL A 51 -25.32 -3.86 19.60
N ASP A 52 -25.96 -3.88 20.77
CA ASP A 52 -27.09 -4.78 21.10
C ASP A 52 -26.79 -6.26 20.78
N GLY A 53 -25.58 -6.71 21.10
CA GLY A 53 -25.12 -8.08 20.83
C GLY A 53 -24.80 -8.38 19.37
N ARG A 54 -24.90 -7.40 18.46
CA ARG A 54 -24.56 -7.54 17.03
C ARG A 54 -23.23 -6.88 16.71
N LEU A 55 -22.38 -7.59 15.96
CA LEU A 55 -21.10 -7.07 15.48
C LEU A 55 -21.31 -6.20 14.24
N ILE A 56 -20.98 -4.91 14.35
CA ILE A 56 -20.97 -3.94 13.26
C ILE A 56 -19.52 -3.74 12.83
N PRO A 57 -19.12 -4.23 11.65
CA PRO A 57 -17.73 -4.16 11.22
C PRO A 57 -17.34 -2.74 10.77
N ALA A 58 -16.10 -2.34 11.06
CA ALA A 58 -15.56 -1.06 10.60
C ALA A 58 -15.40 -1.01 9.08
N LEU A 59 -15.15 -2.17 8.46
CA LEU A 59 -15.03 -2.36 7.01
C LEU A 59 -16.03 -3.42 6.55
N SER A 60 -16.76 -3.11 5.50
CA SER A 60 -17.57 -4.06 4.75
C SER A 60 -16.72 -5.19 4.16
N LYS A 61 -17.39 -6.29 3.77
CA LYS A 61 -16.72 -7.41 3.11
C LYS A 61 -16.04 -6.99 1.79
N ALA A 62 -16.67 -6.10 1.03
CA ALA A 62 -16.15 -5.61 -0.24
C ALA A 62 -14.88 -4.78 -0.05
N GLU A 63 -14.90 -3.83 0.89
CA GLU A 63 -13.72 -3.02 1.26
C GLU A 63 -12.57 -3.93 1.71
N LYS A 64 -12.83 -4.92 2.57
CA LYS A 64 -11.81 -5.89 3.02
C LYS A 64 -11.17 -6.65 1.85
N LYS A 65 -11.97 -7.11 0.89
CA LYS A 65 -11.48 -7.81 -0.30
C LYS A 65 -10.61 -6.90 -1.16
N MET A 66 -11.08 -5.67 -1.41
CA MET A 66 -10.36 -4.70 -2.23
C MET A 66 -9.02 -4.29 -1.59
N ILE A 67 -9.04 -3.94 -0.31
CA ILE A 67 -7.84 -3.53 0.44
C ILE A 67 -6.78 -4.64 0.44
N ARG A 68 -7.19 -5.91 0.59
CA ARG A 68 -6.26 -7.05 0.49
C ARG A 68 -5.65 -7.17 -0.91
N GLY A 69 -6.47 -7.07 -1.96
CA GLY A 69 -5.98 -7.13 -3.34
C GLY A 69 -4.97 -6.03 -3.66
N ILE A 70 -5.23 -4.80 -3.21
CA ILE A 70 -4.27 -3.68 -3.34
C ILE A 70 -2.97 -3.98 -2.58
N GLY A 71 -3.07 -4.53 -1.37
CA GLY A 71 -1.88 -4.91 -0.60
C GLY A 71 -1.02 -5.95 -1.31
N GLU A 72 -1.63 -7.00 -1.86
CA GLU A 72 -0.94 -8.04 -2.62
C GLU A 72 -0.28 -7.47 -3.89
N GLU A 73 -0.99 -6.63 -4.64
CA GLU A 73 -0.46 -5.96 -5.83
C GLU A 73 0.79 -5.13 -5.50
N LEU A 74 0.71 -4.29 -4.46
CA LEU A 74 1.81 -3.39 -4.10
C LEU A 74 3.02 -4.14 -3.54
N VAL A 75 2.82 -5.19 -2.75
CA VAL A 75 3.93 -6.03 -2.24
C VAL A 75 4.62 -6.75 -3.39
N ASN A 76 3.87 -7.29 -4.35
CA ASN A 76 4.45 -7.92 -5.54
C ASN A 76 5.25 -6.91 -6.37
N SER A 77 4.70 -5.71 -6.60
CA SER A 77 5.40 -4.63 -7.29
C SER A 77 6.69 -4.23 -6.57
N LEU A 78 6.64 -4.09 -5.24
CA LEU A 78 7.81 -3.77 -4.42
C LEU A 78 8.87 -4.88 -4.51
N PHE A 79 8.44 -6.14 -4.44
CA PHE A 79 9.34 -7.29 -4.54
C PHE A 79 10.07 -7.28 -5.89
N SER A 80 9.35 -7.07 -6.99
CA SER A 80 9.95 -6.96 -8.33
C SER A 80 10.85 -5.73 -8.49
N ALA A 81 10.58 -4.63 -7.79
CA ALA A 81 11.42 -3.44 -7.82
C ALA A 81 12.72 -3.63 -7.04
N VAL A 82 12.65 -4.29 -5.88
CA VAL A 82 13.75 -4.45 -4.93
C VAL A 82 14.64 -5.66 -5.23
N PHE A 83 14.05 -6.78 -5.64
CA PHE A 83 14.72 -8.07 -5.78
C PHE A 83 14.79 -8.52 -7.24
N ARG A 84 15.02 -7.59 -8.17
CA ARG A 84 15.29 -7.94 -9.58
C ARG A 84 16.33 -9.05 -9.60
N ASP A 85 15.98 -10.17 -10.26
CA ASP A 85 16.80 -11.36 -10.36
C ASP A 85 18.26 -10.98 -10.60
N GLY A 86 19.11 -11.46 -9.71
CA GLY A 86 20.54 -11.17 -9.73
C GLY A 86 21.10 -11.35 -11.12
N GLU A 87 21.93 -10.38 -11.51
CA GLU A 87 23.03 -10.53 -12.45
C GLU A 87 23.55 -11.99 -12.38
N LYS A 88 23.20 -12.80 -13.39
CA LYS A 88 23.99 -13.97 -13.79
C LYS A 88 25.01 -13.52 -14.82
#